data_AF-A0A929ARN1-F1
#
_entry.id   AF-A0A929ARN1-F1
#
_cell.length_a   1.000
_cell.length_b   1.000
_cell.length_c   1.000
_cell.angle_alpha   90.00
_cell.angle_beta   90.00
_cell.angle_gamma   90.00
#
_symmetry.space_group_name_H-M   'P 1'
#
loop_
_entity.id
_entity.type
_entity.pdbx_description
1 polymer ?
#
loop_
_entity_poly.entity_id
_entity_poly.type
_entity_poly.pdbx_seq_one_letter_code
_entity_poly.pdbx_strand_id
1 'polypeptide(L)'
;MNIFPDPTATFQNQTPDIGKLGEQLVAEWLQAQGWVILHHRWRCRWGEIDLITCSEVGARADYTTPSETNRPLNSLNSSLLAFVEVKTRKPGNWDEGGRLAITPSKQAKLRQTAELFLAARSDLADFPCRFDVALVSCQRLSQPSSHAATDEAVQVPPLELGQPIVAAGYQLILKDYIQSAFS
;
A
#
# COMPACT_ATOMS: atom_id res chain seq x y z
N MET A 1 22.13 23.08 -43.84
CA MET A 1 22.22 23.17 -42.37
C MET A 1 21.59 21.90 -41.81
N ASN A 2 22.39 20.86 -41.55
CA ASN A 2 21.89 19.59 -41.04
C ASN A 2 21.84 19.67 -39.52
N ILE A 3 20.64 19.59 -38.95
CA ILE A 3 20.44 19.41 -37.52
C ILE A 3 20.42 17.90 -37.27
N PHE A 4 21.57 17.32 -36.93
CA PHE A 4 21.62 15.99 -36.33
C PHE A 4 21.38 16.15 -34.82
N PRO A 5 20.50 15.34 -34.19
CA PRO A 5 20.37 15.35 -32.74
C PRO A 5 21.66 14.83 -32.08
N ASP A 6 22.03 15.43 -30.96
CA ASP A 6 23.21 15.09 -30.17
C ASP A 6 23.06 13.68 -29.54
N PRO A 7 23.96 12.71 -29.83
CA PRO A 7 23.90 11.36 -29.27
C PRO A 7 24.29 11.29 -27.78
N THR A 8 24.63 12.42 -27.15
CA THR A 8 24.96 12.49 -25.71
C THR A 8 23.78 12.86 -24.80
N ALA A 9 22.54 12.82 -25.30
CA ALA A 9 21.34 12.90 -24.47
C ALA A 9 21.40 11.80 -23.39
N THR A 10 21.90 12.21 -22.23
CA THR A 10 22.25 11.35 -21.11
C THR A 10 20.92 10.92 -20.52
N PHE A 11 20.55 9.65 -20.67
CA PHE A 11 19.44 9.07 -19.93
C PHE A 11 19.67 9.38 -18.46
N GLN A 12 18.87 10.29 -17.90
CA GLN A 12 19.04 10.71 -16.52
C GLN A 12 18.94 9.47 -15.63
N ASN A 13 20.02 9.21 -14.92
CA ASN A 13 20.24 8.10 -14.03
C ASN A 13 19.40 8.32 -12.75
N GLN A 14 18.07 8.38 -12.87
CA GLN A 14 17.18 8.56 -11.73
C GLN A 14 17.11 7.24 -10.97
N THR A 15 17.71 7.21 -9.79
CA THR A 15 17.54 6.09 -8.86
C THR A 15 16.05 5.94 -8.53
N PRO A 16 15.48 4.72 -8.65
CA PRO A 16 14.07 4.47 -8.34
C PRO A 16 13.72 4.94 -6.93
N ASP A 17 12.55 5.57 -6.79
CA ASP A 17 11.99 5.93 -5.50
C ASP A 17 11.53 4.67 -4.77
N ILE A 18 12.33 4.20 -3.82
CA ILE A 18 12.03 3.00 -3.02
C ILE A 18 10.73 3.14 -2.21
N GLY A 19 10.30 4.37 -1.91
CA GLY A 19 9.00 4.62 -1.28
C GLY A 19 7.87 4.17 -2.18
N LYS A 20 7.90 4.60 -3.45
CA LYS A 20 6.91 4.20 -4.46
C LYS A 20 6.93 2.70 -4.75
N LEU A 21 8.11 2.09 -4.81
CA LEU A 21 8.21 0.64 -5.01
C LEU A 21 7.57 -0.15 -3.85
N GLY A 22 7.78 0.31 -2.61
CA GLY A 22 7.14 -0.31 -1.45
C GLY A 22 5.63 -0.08 -1.41
N GLU A 23 5.17 1.13 -1.73
CA GLU A 23 3.74 1.45 -1.85
C GLU A 23 3.06 0.56 -2.89
N GLN A 24 3.67 0.39 -4.06
CA GLN A 24 3.17 -0.48 -5.13
C GLN A 24 3.06 -1.93 -4.66
N LEU A 25 4.10 -2.47 -4.02
CA LEU A 25 4.07 -3.82 -3.45
C LEU A 25 2.91 -4.00 -2.46
N VAL A 26 2.68 -3.03 -1.58
CA VAL A 26 1.59 -3.12 -0.60
C VAL A 26 0.22 -3.02 -1.28
N ALA A 27 0.08 -2.17 -2.29
CA ALA A 27 -1.17 -2.06 -3.05
C ALA A 27 -1.50 -3.37 -3.77
N GLU A 28 -0.54 -3.98 -4.46
CA GLU A 28 -0.72 -5.25 -5.15
C GLU A 28 -1.03 -6.39 -4.16
N TRP A 29 -0.35 -6.40 -3.00
CA TRP A 29 -0.66 -7.35 -1.92
C TRP A 29 -2.10 -7.19 -1.42
N LEU A 30 -2.54 -5.95 -1.13
CA LEU A 30 -3.91 -5.67 -0.69
C LEU A 30 -4.95 -6.08 -1.75
N GLN A 31 -4.69 -5.82 -3.02
CA GLN A 31 -5.55 -6.26 -4.13
C GLN A 31 -5.64 -7.78 -4.21
N ALA A 32 -4.53 -8.49 -4.02
CA ALA A 32 -4.53 -9.95 -3.96
C ALA A 32 -5.33 -10.50 -2.76
N GLN A 33 -5.48 -9.71 -1.68
CA GLN A 33 -6.35 -10.03 -0.54
C GLN A 33 -7.82 -9.59 -0.75
N GLY A 34 -8.19 -9.07 -1.93
CA GLY A 34 -9.55 -8.63 -2.24
C GLY A 34 -9.89 -7.19 -1.79
N TRP A 35 -8.90 -6.38 -1.46
CA TRP A 35 -9.12 -4.96 -1.17
C TRP A 35 -9.09 -4.13 -2.46
N VAL A 36 -9.96 -3.13 -2.53
CA VAL A 36 -9.98 -2.16 -3.62
C VAL A 36 -9.12 -0.96 -3.23
N ILE A 37 -8.16 -0.60 -4.09
CA ILE A 37 -7.38 0.63 -3.92
C ILE A 37 -8.21 1.81 -4.42
N LEU A 38 -8.53 2.73 -3.53
CA LEU A 38 -9.27 3.95 -3.86
C LEU A 38 -8.31 5.08 -4.26
N HIS A 39 -7.21 5.24 -3.53
CA HIS A 39 -6.21 6.27 -3.81
C HIS A 39 -4.79 5.84 -3.41
N HIS A 40 -3.83 6.34 -4.19
CA HIS A 40 -2.40 6.37 -3.87
C HIS A 40 -1.99 7.80 -3.51
N ARG A 41 -1.15 7.95 -2.48
CA ARG A 41 -0.50 9.21 -2.07
C ARG A 41 -1.46 10.39 -2.04
N TRP A 42 -2.57 10.21 -1.33
CA TRP A 42 -3.55 11.27 -1.18
C TRP A 42 -2.98 12.37 -0.29
N ARG A 43 -2.86 13.58 -0.84
CA ARG A 43 -2.21 14.73 -0.18
C ARG A 43 -3.20 15.82 0.10
N CYS A 44 -3.04 16.44 1.27
CA CYS A 44 -3.70 17.68 1.62
C CYS A 44 -2.72 18.62 2.34
N ARG A 45 -3.18 19.80 2.75
CA ARG A 45 -2.33 20.78 3.45
C ARG A 45 -1.75 20.29 4.79
N TRP A 46 -2.33 19.25 5.38
CA TRP A 46 -1.96 18.75 6.72
C TRP A 46 -1.10 17.48 6.68
N GLY A 47 -1.02 16.81 5.53
CA GLY A 47 -0.30 15.55 5.42
C GLY A 47 -0.61 14.77 4.15
N GLU A 48 -0.13 13.53 4.15
CA GLU A 48 -0.27 12.55 3.08
C GLU A 48 -0.69 11.21 3.68
N ILE A 49 -1.51 10.46 2.96
CA ILE A 49 -1.82 9.05 3.22
C ILE A 49 -1.34 8.25 2.02
N ASP A 50 -0.50 7.24 2.25
CA ASP A 50 0.14 6.47 1.18
C ASP A 50 -0.87 5.65 0.39
N LEU A 51 -1.77 4.93 1.06
CA LEU A 51 -2.86 4.19 0.42
C LEU A 51 -4.19 4.39 1.16
N ILE A 52 -5.26 4.54 0.39
CA ILE A 52 -6.64 4.50 0.89
C ILE A 52 -7.32 3.32 0.22
N THR A 53 -7.83 2.38 1.00
CA THR A 53 -8.37 1.12 0.51
C THR A 53 -9.70 0.78 1.14
N CYS A 54 -10.49 -0.02 0.44
CA CYS A 54 -11.82 -0.42 0.86
C CYS A 54 -11.93 -1.94 0.83
N SER A 55 -12.45 -2.57 1.88
CA SER A 55 -12.79 -3.99 1.83
C SER A 55 -14.00 -4.16 0.93
N GLU A 56 -13.96 -5.07 -0.04
CA GLU A 56 -15.18 -5.45 -0.73
C GLU A 56 -16.14 -6.08 0.31
N VAL A 57 -17.32 -5.49 0.50
CA VAL A 57 -18.37 -6.08 1.34
C VAL A 57 -18.69 -7.43 0.74
N GLY A 58 -18.72 -8.45 1.58
CA GLY A 58 -18.92 -9.81 1.14
C GLY A 58 -20.04 -9.93 0.10
N ALA A 59 -19.66 -10.36 -1.10
CA ALA A 59 -20.46 -11.28 -1.92
C ALA A 59 -20.65 -12.66 -1.20
N ARG A 60 -20.74 -12.63 0.14
CA ARG A 60 -21.06 -13.69 1.09
C ARG A 60 -21.88 -13.09 2.24
N ALA A 61 -22.80 -12.17 1.92
CA ALA A 61 -24.05 -12.16 2.65
C ALA A 61 -24.71 -13.49 2.32
N ASP A 62 -24.56 -14.46 3.22
CA ASP A 62 -25.16 -15.77 3.09
C ASP A 62 -26.63 -15.60 2.67
N TYR A 63 -26.95 -16.19 1.52
CA TYR A 63 -28.30 -16.60 1.14
C TYR A 63 -28.82 -17.61 2.19
N THR A 64 -29.03 -17.16 3.43
CA THR A 64 -29.71 -17.93 4.47
C THR A 64 -31.03 -17.23 4.73
N THR A 65 -32.07 -17.82 4.13
CA THR A 65 -33.49 -17.83 4.48
C THR A 65 -34.03 -16.73 5.41
N PRO A 66 -35.17 -16.10 5.06
CA PRO A 66 -35.83 -15.15 5.95
C PRO A 66 -36.38 -15.89 7.18
N SER A 67 -35.72 -15.75 8.32
CA SER A 67 -36.30 -16.09 9.63
C SER A 67 -36.29 -14.85 10.52
N GLU A 68 -37.42 -14.16 10.47
CA GLU A 68 -38.05 -13.35 11.50
C GLU A 68 -37.22 -13.09 12.78
N THR A 69 -36.65 -11.89 12.90
CA THR A 69 -36.78 -11.02 14.08
C THR A 69 -36.26 -9.62 13.74
N ASN A 70 -37.03 -8.59 14.08
CA ASN A 70 -36.79 -7.17 13.81
C ASN A 70 -35.48 -6.65 14.44
N ARG A 71 -34.33 -6.88 13.79
CA ARG A 71 -33.11 -6.11 14.01
C ARG A 71 -32.93 -5.16 12.81
N PRO A 72 -32.72 -3.85 12.99
CA PRO A 72 -32.57 -2.94 11.87
C PRO A 72 -31.43 -3.36 10.95
N LEU A 73 -31.76 -3.52 9.66
CA LEU A 73 -30.89 -3.97 8.56
C LEU A 73 -29.89 -2.88 8.15
N ASN A 74 -29.08 -2.38 9.09
CA ASN A 74 -28.12 -1.30 8.80
C ASN A 74 -26.72 -1.55 9.40
N SER A 75 -26.38 -2.81 9.75
CA SER A 75 -25.13 -3.13 10.47
C SER A 75 -24.30 -4.26 9.88
N LEU A 76 -24.63 -4.77 8.68
CA LEU A 76 -23.95 -5.98 8.14
C LEU A 76 -23.26 -5.79 6.78
N ASN A 77 -23.37 -4.64 6.13
CA ASN A 77 -22.85 -4.42 4.76
C ASN A 77 -22.08 -3.10 4.60
N SER A 78 -21.50 -2.51 5.66
CA SER A 78 -20.59 -1.38 5.47
C SER A 78 -19.19 -1.89 5.13
N SER A 79 -18.65 -1.47 3.99
CA SER A 79 -17.25 -1.75 3.68
C SER A 79 -16.36 -1.04 4.69
N LEU A 80 -15.28 -1.71 5.08
CA LEU A 80 -14.24 -1.14 5.93
C LEU A 80 -13.29 -0.30 5.08
N LEU A 81 -13.08 0.96 5.48
CA LEU A 81 -12.06 1.82 4.91
C LEU A 81 -10.75 1.69 5.69
N ALA A 82 -9.65 1.37 5.02
CA ALA A 82 -8.33 1.35 5.63
C ALA A 82 -7.44 2.46 5.04
N PHE A 83 -6.96 3.33 5.93
CA PHE A 83 -5.93 4.32 5.63
C PHE A 83 -4.57 3.73 6.00
N VAL A 84 -3.75 3.42 5.00
CA VAL A 84 -2.52 2.65 5.17
C VAL A 84 -1.30 3.56 5.02
N GLU A 85 -0.42 3.51 6.00
CA GLU A 85 0.93 4.09 5.94
C GLU A 85 1.93 2.98 5.56
N VAL A 86 2.78 3.25 4.57
CA VAL A 86 3.79 2.30 4.07
C VAL A 86 5.18 2.75 4.46
N LYS A 87 5.90 1.88 5.18
CA LYS A 87 7.27 2.14 5.61
C LYS A 87 8.26 1.23 4.92
N THR A 88 8.89 1.75 3.88
CA THR A 88 10.03 1.12 3.23
C THR A 88 11.32 1.41 4.00
N ARG A 89 12.12 0.38 4.29
CA ARG A 89 13.41 0.47 5.00
C ARG A 89 14.46 -0.44 4.38
N LYS A 90 15.73 -0.03 4.47
CA LYS A 90 16.86 -0.89 4.11
C LYS A 90 17.06 -2.00 5.16
N PRO A 91 17.61 -3.17 4.80
CA PRO A 91 18.00 -4.20 5.75
C PRO A 91 18.91 -3.64 6.86
N GLY A 92 18.76 -4.15 8.09
CA GLY A 92 19.55 -3.75 9.25
C GLY A 92 19.06 -2.51 10.02
N ASN A 93 18.16 -1.68 9.46
CA ASN A 93 17.58 -0.51 10.15
C ASN A 93 16.20 -0.85 10.76
N TRP A 94 16.12 -2.01 11.43
CA TRP A 94 14.87 -2.64 11.89
C TRP A 94 14.53 -2.35 13.35
N ASP A 95 15.37 -1.59 14.03
CA ASP A 95 15.27 -1.28 15.44
C ASP A 95 14.09 -0.33 15.76
N GLU A 96 13.28 -0.79 16.72
CA GLU A 96 12.14 -0.17 17.42
C GLU A 96 10.85 0.15 16.64
N GLY A 97 10.83 0.26 15.32
CA GLY A 97 9.74 1.02 14.70
C GLY A 97 8.37 0.37 14.43
N GLY A 98 8.21 -0.96 14.40
CA GLY A 98 7.00 -1.60 13.82
C GLY A 98 5.66 -0.96 14.24
N ARG A 99 5.31 -1.08 15.53
CA ARG A 99 4.19 -0.35 16.17
C ARG A 99 4.59 1.02 16.75
N LEU A 100 5.84 1.20 17.22
CA LEU A 100 6.27 2.42 17.92
C LEU A 100 6.63 3.59 16.97
N ALA A 101 6.77 3.36 15.66
CA ALA A 101 7.17 4.42 14.72
C ALA A 101 6.01 5.28 14.20
N ILE A 102 4.75 5.01 14.55
CA ILE A 102 3.67 6.00 14.36
C ILE A 102 3.54 6.79 15.65
N THR A 103 4.40 7.81 15.79
CA THR A 103 4.37 8.72 16.93
C THR A 103 2.99 9.37 17.06
N PRO A 104 2.56 9.80 18.26
CA PRO A 104 1.27 10.47 18.45
C PRO A 104 1.05 11.66 17.50
N SER A 105 2.10 12.43 17.21
CA SER A 105 2.05 13.51 16.23
C SER A 105 1.74 13.03 14.81
N LYS A 106 2.24 11.84 14.44
CA LYS A 106 1.94 11.23 13.14
C LYS A 106 0.51 10.68 13.11
N GLN A 107 0.03 10.07 14.20
CA GLN A 107 -1.36 9.63 14.32
C GLN A 107 -2.33 10.81 14.16
N ALA A 108 -2.07 11.92 14.84
CA ALA A 108 -2.90 13.13 14.73
C ALA A 108 -2.97 13.68 13.30
N LYS A 109 -1.82 13.72 12.59
CA LYS A 109 -1.78 14.14 11.18
C LYS A 109 -2.53 13.19 10.26
N LEU A 110 -2.38 11.88 10.44
CA LEU A 110 -3.10 10.88 9.66
C LEU A 110 -4.61 10.98 9.88
N ARG A 111 -5.07 11.15 11.13
CA ARG A 111 -6.49 11.40 11.45
C ARG A 111 -7.02 12.64 10.77
N GLN A 112 -6.33 13.78 10.90
CA GLN A 112 -6.76 15.03 10.26
C GLN A 112 -6.78 14.94 8.72
N THR A 113 -5.83 14.20 8.14
CA THR A 113 -5.77 13.95 6.70
C THR A 113 -6.94 13.08 6.26
N ALA A 114 -7.25 12.00 6.99
CA ALA A 114 -8.39 11.14 6.74
C ALA A 114 -9.73 11.87 6.87
N GLU A 115 -9.90 12.73 7.88
CA GLU A 115 -11.11 13.56 8.05
C GLU A 115 -11.36 14.45 6.84
N LEU A 116 -10.32 15.09 6.28
CA LEU A 116 -10.46 15.88 5.07
C LEU A 116 -10.78 15.04 3.84
N PHE A 117 -10.24 13.82 3.75
CA PHE A 117 -10.59 12.90 2.68
C PHE A 117 -12.07 12.52 2.73
N LEU A 118 -12.58 12.15 3.92
CA LEU A 118 -13.98 11.77 4.14
C LEU A 118 -14.92 12.95 3.91
N ALA A 119 -14.54 14.16 4.32
CA ALA A 119 -15.33 15.36 4.04
C ALA A 119 -15.48 15.63 2.53
N ALA A 120 -14.52 15.21 1.70
CA ALA A 120 -14.59 15.30 0.24
C ALA A 120 -15.30 14.10 -0.42
N ARG A 121 -15.54 13.01 0.32
CA ARG A 121 -16.11 11.74 -0.15
C ARG A 121 -17.26 11.32 0.77
N SER A 122 -18.38 12.03 0.67
CA SER A 122 -19.58 11.74 1.47
C SER A 122 -20.13 10.34 1.23
N ASP A 123 -19.84 9.73 0.08
CA ASP A 123 -20.16 8.33 -0.24
C ASP A 123 -19.41 7.31 0.63
N LEU A 124 -18.31 7.71 1.28
CA LEU A 124 -17.47 6.89 2.15
C LEU A 124 -17.52 7.34 3.62
N ALA A 125 -18.19 8.45 3.93
CA ALA A 125 -18.12 9.09 5.25
C ALA A 125 -18.68 8.24 6.39
N ASP A 126 -19.66 7.37 6.11
CA ASP A 126 -20.29 6.49 7.09
C ASP A 126 -19.58 5.13 7.22
N PHE A 127 -18.52 4.89 6.45
CA PHE A 127 -17.82 3.61 6.48
C PHE A 127 -16.97 3.55 7.76
N PRO A 128 -16.99 2.43 8.50
CA PRO A 128 -16.03 2.24 9.58
C PRO A 128 -14.63 2.38 8.99
N CYS A 129 -13.74 3.08 9.69
CA CYS A 129 -12.37 3.26 9.25
C CYS A 129 -11.36 2.74 10.27
N ARG A 130 -10.20 2.32 9.76
CA ARG A 130 -9.03 1.98 10.57
C ARG A 130 -7.76 2.53 9.93
N PHE A 131 -6.73 2.68 10.75
CA PHE A 131 -5.39 3.06 10.29
C PHE A 131 -4.46 1.86 10.36
N ASP A 132 -3.90 1.48 9.21
CA ASP A 132 -3.02 0.32 9.09
C ASP A 132 -1.58 0.77 8.79
N VAL A 133 -0.60 -0.09 9.08
CA VAL A 133 0.81 0.14 8.75
C VAL A 133 1.40 -1.08 8.05
N ALA A 134 2.02 -0.86 6.89
CA ALA A 134 2.76 -1.89 6.17
C ALA A 134 4.28 -1.67 6.29
N LEU A 135 5.02 -2.72 6.61
CA LEU A 135 6.48 -2.67 6.75
C LEU A 135 7.15 -3.37 5.57
N VAL A 136 7.90 -2.62 4.77
CA VAL A 136 8.58 -3.14 3.58
C VAL A 136 10.09 -3.11 3.78
N SER A 137 10.74 -4.26 3.65
CA SER A 137 12.18 -4.35 3.48
C SER A 137 12.55 -4.08 2.02
N CYS A 138 13.61 -3.32 1.78
CA CYS A 138 14.09 -3.02 0.43
C CYS A 138 15.63 -3.08 0.37
N GLN A 139 16.16 -4.04 -0.36
CA GLN A 139 17.60 -4.23 -0.57
C GLN A 139 17.94 -3.97 -2.05
N ARG A 140 18.94 -3.13 -2.31
CA ARG A 140 19.46 -2.98 -3.68
C ARG A 140 20.20 -4.24 -4.08
N LEU A 141 19.88 -4.80 -5.25
CA LEU A 141 20.65 -5.89 -5.82
C LEU A 141 21.95 -5.33 -6.38
N SER A 142 23.07 -5.94 -6.01
CA SER A 142 24.35 -5.69 -6.67
C SER A 142 24.18 -6.07 -8.15
N GLN A 143 24.60 -5.21 -9.09
CA GLN A 143 24.50 -5.53 -10.52
C GLN A 143 25.07 -6.94 -10.75
N PRO A 144 24.37 -7.81 -11.51
CA PRO A 144 24.99 -9.05 -11.93
C PRO A 144 26.18 -8.67 -12.81
N SER A 145 27.38 -9.10 -12.42
CA SER A 145 28.50 -9.24 -13.34
C SER A 145 27.96 -9.95 -14.59
N SER A 146 28.09 -9.32 -15.74
CA SER A 146 27.68 -9.81 -17.06
C SER A 146 27.93 -11.31 -17.19
N HIS A 147 26.84 -12.11 -17.22
CA HIS A 147 26.68 -13.44 -17.84
C HIS A 147 25.63 -14.27 -17.10
N ALA A 148 24.36 -14.05 -17.42
CA ALA A 148 23.31 -15.08 -17.49
C ALA A 148 22.00 -14.37 -17.87
N ALA A 149 21.77 -14.21 -19.17
CA ALA A 149 20.43 -14.00 -19.67
C ALA A 149 19.76 -15.38 -19.68
N THR A 150 18.80 -15.59 -18.79
CA THR A 150 17.75 -16.59 -18.98
C THR A 150 16.43 -15.85 -18.96
N ASP A 151 15.81 -15.84 -20.14
CA ASP A 151 14.37 -15.61 -20.31
C ASP A 151 13.64 -16.67 -19.48
N GLU A 152 13.32 -16.34 -18.23
CA GLU A 152 12.35 -17.09 -17.46
C GLU A 152 11.14 -16.20 -17.23
N ALA A 153 10.02 -16.67 -17.77
CA ALA A 153 8.72 -16.09 -17.58
C ALA A 153 8.51 -15.75 -16.10
N VAL A 154 8.23 -14.47 -15.82
CA VAL A 154 7.85 -14.00 -14.49
C VAL A 154 6.52 -14.66 -14.14
N GLN A 155 6.57 -15.86 -13.56
CA GLN A 155 5.48 -16.36 -12.75
C GLN A 155 5.38 -15.37 -11.60
N VAL A 156 4.32 -14.58 -11.57
CA VAL A 156 4.00 -13.71 -10.43
C VAL A 156 3.49 -14.68 -9.36
N PRO A 157 4.30 -15.11 -8.37
CA PRO A 157 3.77 -15.94 -7.30
C PRO A 157 2.67 -15.14 -6.57
N PRO A 158 1.75 -15.80 -5.86
CA PRO A 158 0.84 -15.10 -4.96
C PRO A 158 1.67 -14.16 -4.08
N LEU A 159 1.32 -12.88 -4.07
CA LEU A 159 1.96 -11.90 -3.21
C LEU A 159 1.58 -12.25 -1.77
N GLU A 160 2.47 -12.95 -1.08
CA GLU A 160 2.31 -13.34 0.31
C GLU A 160 3.27 -12.55 1.21
N LEU A 161 2.89 -12.41 2.49
CA LEU A 161 3.77 -11.81 3.49
C LEU A 161 5.08 -12.61 3.57
N GLY A 162 6.21 -11.90 3.59
CA GLY A 162 7.55 -12.48 3.68
C GLY A 162 8.15 -12.94 2.34
N GLN A 163 7.37 -13.03 1.26
CA GLN A 163 7.89 -13.42 -0.05
C GLN A 163 8.67 -12.25 -0.71
N PRO A 164 9.88 -12.49 -1.22
CA PRO A 164 10.64 -11.48 -1.94
C PRO A 164 10.14 -11.29 -3.37
N ILE A 165 10.08 -10.03 -3.81
CA ILE A 165 9.92 -9.65 -5.22
C ILE A 165 11.12 -8.84 -5.71
N VAL A 166 11.37 -8.84 -7.01
CA VAL A 166 12.42 -8.03 -7.63
C VAL A 166 11.79 -6.96 -8.51
N ALA A 167 12.09 -5.70 -8.23
CA ALA A 167 11.60 -4.56 -9.02
C ALA A 167 12.67 -3.47 -9.12
N ALA A 168 12.90 -2.96 -10.33
CA ALA A 168 13.81 -1.85 -10.62
C ALA A 168 15.23 -1.97 -10.00
N GLY A 169 15.78 -3.19 -9.94
CA GLY A 169 17.10 -3.46 -9.35
C GLY A 169 17.11 -3.54 -7.81
N TYR A 170 15.94 -3.67 -7.18
CA TYR A 170 15.77 -3.90 -5.75
C TYR A 170 15.03 -5.20 -5.49
N GLN A 171 15.41 -5.89 -4.43
CA GLN A 171 14.61 -6.93 -3.80
C GLN A 171 13.76 -6.31 -2.69
N LEU A 172 12.45 -6.47 -2.77
CA LEU A 172 11.50 -5.98 -1.76
C LEU A 172 10.81 -7.15 -1.06
N ILE A 173 10.49 -6.99 0.22
CA ILE A 173 9.74 -7.96 1.01
C ILE A 173 8.73 -7.20 1.87
N LEU A 174 7.44 -7.50 1.74
CA LEU A 174 6.44 -7.06 2.70
C LEU A 174 6.59 -7.92 3.96
N LYS A 175 7.15 -7.33 5.02
CA LYS A 175 7.54 -8.05 6.24
C LYS A 175 6.39 -8.19 7.23
N ASP A 176 5.54 -7.17 7.33
CA ASP A 176 4.41 -7.15 8.24
C ASP A 176 3.31 -6.22 7.74
N TYR A 177 2.07 -6.49 8.14
CA TYR A 177 0.90 -5.66 7.91
C TYR A 177 0.12 -5.53 9.22
N ILE A 178 0.30 -4.40 9.91
CA ILE A 178 -0.28 -4.13 11.22
C ILE A 178 -1.64 -3.47 11.02
N GLN A 179 -2.70 -4.26 11.20
CA GLN A 179 -4.07 -3.77 11.20
C GLN A 179 -4.37 -2.96 12.46
N SER A 180 -5.15 -1.88 12.30
CA SER A 180 -5.58 -1.02 13.41
C SER A 180 -4.38 -0.59 14.29
N ALA A 181 -3.31 -0.13 13.63
CA ALA A 181 -2.07 0.28 14.27
C ALA A 181 -2.28 1.36 15.34
N PHE A 182 -3.33 2.17 15.18
CA PHE A 182 -3.85 3.09 16.19
C PHE A 182 -5.33 3.38 15.98
N SER A 183 -5.97 3.93 17.02
CA SER A 183 -7.35 4.43 17.05
C SER A 183 -7.40 5.95 16.90
#